data_AF-A0A834M284-F1
#
_entry.id   AF-A0A834M284-F1
#
_cell.length_a   1.000
_cell.length_b   1.000
_cell.length_c   1.000
_cell.angle_alpha   90.00
_cell.angle_beta   90.00
_cell.angle_gamma   90.00
#
_symmetry.space_group_name_H-M   'P 1'
#
loop_
_entity.id
_entity.type
_entity.pdbx_description
1 polymer ?
#
loop_
_entity_poly.entity_id
_entity_poly.type
_entity_poly.pdbx_seq_one_letter_code
_entity_poly.pdbx_strand_id
1 'polypeptide(L)'
;MFRFLLFLSFVFFYVIGGEALSCYSCDATSTRLGEDICKIIGPPKTCSANSLCLSATYQVNAAGVRSYVIFKSCFPYMAGQECNNFFTTQKNLLWKLSGAKEESCETCETDN
;
A
#
# COMPACT_ATOMS: atom_id res chain seq x y z
N MET A 1 10.50 27.11 -44.06
CA MET A 1 9.32 27.08 -43.17
C MET A 1 8.78 25.65 -43.01
N PHE A 2 9.64 24.67 -42.66
CA PHE A 2 9.27 23.24 -42.67
C PHE A 2 10.02 22.38 -41.63
N ARG A 3 10.56 23.00 -40.57
CA ARG A 3 11.38 22.32 -39.55
C ARG A 3 10.78 22.29 -38.15
N PHE A 4 9.60 22.89 -37.95
CA PHE A 4 8.96 23.00 -36.64
C PHE A 4 7.90 21.91 -36.36
N LEU A 5 7.53 21.11 -37.36
CA LEU A 5 6.43 20.14 -37.24
C LEU A 5 6.85 18.73 -36.79
N LEU A 6 8.15 18.41 -36.73
CA LEU A 6 8.61 17.06 -36.37
C LEU A 6 8.88 16.88 -34.87
N PHE A 7 9.07 17.96 -34.11
CA PHE A 7 9.30 17.85 -32.66
C PHE A 7 8.02 17.63 -31.84
N LEU A 8 6.85 17.98 -32.39
CA LEU A 8 5.57 17.83 -31.68
C LEU A 8 5.02 16.40 -31.70
N SER A 9 5.48 15.54 -32.61
CA SER A 9 5.03 14.14 -32.69
C SER A 9 5.79 13.20 -31.75
N PHE A 10 6.99 13.55 -31.30
CA PHE A 10 7.76 12.68 -30.40
C PHE A 10 7.33 12.77 -28.94
N VAL A 11 6.61 13.82 -28.56
CA VAL A 11 6.10 14.00 -27.19
C VAL A 11 4.76 13.28 -26.98
N PHE A 12 4.09 12.85 -28.06
CA PHE A 12 2.76 12.22 -27.98
C PHE A 12 2.76 10.71 -27.70
N PHE A 13 3.91 10.04 -27.78
CA PHE A 13 4.00 8.58 -27.60
C PHE A 13 4.48 8.12 -26.21
N TYR A 14 4.71 9.04 -25.26
CA TYR A 14 5.06 8.69 -23.86
C TYR A 14 3.82 8.59 -22.95
N VAL A 15 2.73 8.07 -23.50
CA VAL A 15 1.48 7.73 -22.84
C VAL A 15 1.00 6.55 -23.70
N ILE A 16 0.81 5.30 -23.28
CA ILE A 16 0.24 4.75 -22.06
C ILE A 16 0.77 3.30 -22.03
N GLY A 17 1.80 3.04 -21.22
CA GLY A 17 2.24 1.69 -20.88
C GLY A 17 2.26 1.56 -19.37
N GLY A 18 1.22 2.04 -18.70
CA GLY A 18 1.11 1.90 -17.24
C GLY A 18 0.76 0.45 -16.95
N GLU A 19 1.73 -0.36 -16.57
CA GLU A 19 1.46 -1.66 -15.97
C GLU A 19 0.46 -1.46 -14.83
N ALA A 20 -0.56 -2.32 -14.80
CA ALA A 20 -1.60 -2.22 -13.79
C ALA A 20 -0.97 -2.62 -12.44
N LEU A 21 -0.70 -1.60 -11.61
CA LEU A 21 -0.15 -1.74 -10.27
C LEU A 21 -0.80 -2.91 -9.54
N SER A 22 -0.02 -3.85 -9.03
CA SER A 22 -0.52 -4.97 -8.26
C SER A 22 0.11 -4.97 -6.86
N CYS A 23 -0.73 -5.13 -5.83
CA CYS A 23 -0.30 -5.09 -4.43
C CYS A 23 -0.81 -6.32 -3.68
N TYR A 24 -0.03 -6.81 -2.72
CA TYR A 24 -0.56 -7.75 -1.73
C TYR A 24 -1.67 -7.11 -0.90
N SER A 25 -2.75 -7.87 -0.68
CA SER A 25 -3.86 -7.47 0.18
C SER A 25 -4.03 -8.49 1.30
N CYS A 26 -3.74 -8.07 2.53
CA CYS A 26 -3.67 -8.96 3.68
C CYS A 26 -4.03 -8.25 4.99
N ASP A 27 -4.47 -9.07 5.94
CA ASP A 27 -4.43 -8.81 7.38
C ASP A 27 -3.64 -9.99 7.98
N ALA A 28 -2.46 -9.69 8.51
CA ALA A 28 -1.55 -10.69 9.05
C ALA A 28 -1.09 -10.29 10.46
N THR A 29 -0.92 -11.26 11.35
CA THR A 29 -0.33 -11.03 12.67
C THR A 29 1.00 -11.76 12.79
N SER A 30 2.05 -11.03 13.18
CA SER A 30 3.39 -11.53 13.45
C SER A 30 3.76 -11.33 14.91
N THR A 31 4.70 -12.12 15.44
CA THR A 31 5.41 -11.80 16.68
C THR A 31 6.72 -11.03 16.42
N ARG A 32 7.10 -10.86 15.15
CA ARG A 32 8.31 -10.18 14.70
C ARG A 32 7.97 -8.97 13.83
N LEU A 33 8.61 -7.84 14.12
CA LEU A 33 8.49 -6.63 13.30
C LEU A 33 9.22 -6.81 11.97
N GLY A 34 8.60 -6.37 10.87
CA GLY A 34 9.21 -6.40 9.53
C GLY A 34 9.09 -7.71 8.76
N GLU A 35 8.35 -8.69 9.28
CA GLU A 35 8.08 -9.93 8.55
C GLU A 35 6.98 -9.70 7.49
N ASP A 36 7.29 -9.91 6.21
CA ASP A 36 6.33 -9.72 5.13
C ASP A 36 5.47 -10.98 4.91
N ILE A 37 4.67 -11.30 5.92
CA ILE A 37 3.82 -12.50 5.95
C ILE A 37 2.73 -12.46 4.86
N CYS A 38 2.45 -11.27 4.34
CA CYS A 38 1.42 -11.04 3.33
C CYS A 38 1.71 -11.72 1.99
N LYS A 39 2.99 -11.96 1.67
CA LYS A 39 3.39 -12.71 0.47
C LYS A 39 2.94 -14.19 0.52
N ILE A 40 2.71 -14.72 1.73
CA ILE A 40 2.37 -16.13 1.97
C ILE A 40 0.84 -16.33 1.97
N ILE A 41 0.07 -15.27 2.22
CA ILE A 41 -1.40 -15.35 2.36
C ILE A 41 -2.07 -15.56 0.99
N GLY A 42 -1.50 -15.00 -0.07
CA GLY A 42 -2.06 -15.16 -1.41
C GLY A 42 -1.38 -14.27 -2.45
N PRO A 43 -1.80 -14.40 -3.72
CA PRO A 43 -1.25 -13.59 -4.81
C PRO A 43 -1.62 -12.10 -4.67
N PRO A 44 -0.81 -11.20 -5.25
CA PRO A 44 -1.14 -9.78 -5.30
C PRO A 44 -2.40 -9.54 -6.14
N LYS A 45 -3.11 -8.46 -5.83
CA LYS A 45 -4.31 -8.02 -6.54
C LYS A 45 -4.01 -6.76 -7.33
N THR A 46 -4.54 -6.69 -8.54
CA THR A 46 -4.49 -5.48 -9.36
C THR A 46 -5.27 -4.34 -8.71
N CYS A 47 -4.65 -3.18 -8.66
CA CYS A 47 -5.22 -1.97 -8.09
C CYS A 47 -5.93 -1.13 -9.15
N SER A 48 -6.88 -0.30 -8.68
CA SER A 48 -7.48 0.74 -9.49
C SER A 48 -6.42 1.75 -9.97
N ALA A 49 -6.67 2.40 -11.11
CA ALA A 49 -5.81 3.47 -11.59
C ALA A 49 -5.60 4.55 -10.52
N ASN A 50 -4.41 5.15 -10.49
CA ASN A 50 -4.00 6.16 -9.51
C ASN A 50 -4.05 5.67 -8.05
N SER A 51 -3.67 4.41 -7.82
CA SER A 51 -3.46 3.84 -6.48
C SER A 51 -1.97 3.65 -6.18
N LEU A 52 -1.66 3.36 -4.94
CA LEU A 52 -0.35 2.92 -4.44
C LEU A 52 -0.54 1.71 -3.49
N CYS A 53 0.52 0.95 -3.27
CA CYS A 53 0.53 -0.09 -2.24
C CYS A 53 0.87 0.53 -0.89
N LEU A 54 -0.01 0.42 0.10
CA LEU A 54 0.28 0.82 1.47
C LEU A 54 0.41 -0.38 2.38
N SER A 55 1.34 -0.28 3.33
CA SER A 55 1.53 -1.20 4.45
C SER A 55 1.42 -0.42 5.75
N ALA A 56 0.52 -0.84 6.63
CA ALA A 56 0.36 -0.29 7.97
C ALA A 56 0.64 -1.37 9.01
N THR A 57 1.50 -1.04 9.98
CA THR A 57 1.84 -1.94 11.09
C THR A 57 1.35 -1.36 12.41
N TYR A 58 0.65 -2.19 13.16
CA TYR A 58 0.17 -1.90 14.51
C TYR A 58 0.83 -2.83 15.50
N GLN A 59 1.35 -2.30 16.60
CA GLN A 59 1.75 -3.11 17.74
C GLN A 59 0.56 -3.36 18.65
N VAL A 60 0.34 -4.62 19.01
CA VAL A 60 -0.70 -5.03 19.96
C VAL A 60 -0.02 -5.78 21.10
N ASN A 61 -0.36 -5.44 22.33
CA ASN A 61 0.10 -6.18 23.51
C ASN A 61 -1.10 -6.91 24.12
N ALA A 62 -1.10 -8.24 24.02
CA ALA A 62 -2.16 -9.08 24.58
C ALA A 62 -1.54 -10.08 25.55
N ALA A 63 -2.04 -10.11 26.79
CA ALA A 63 -1.59 -11.03 27.84
C ALA A 63 -0.05 -11.07 28.05
N GLY A 64 0.62 -9.91 27.89
CA GLY A 64 2.08 -9.79 28.05
C GLY A 64 2.89 -10.20 26.82
N VAL A 65 2.24 -10.65 25.73
CA VAL A 65 2.89 -10.94 24.45
C VAL A 65 2.74 -9.74 23.53
N ARG A 66 3.86 -9.28 22.97
CA ARG A 66 3.89 -8.26 21.92
C ARG A 66 3.72 -8.93 20.56
N SER A 67 2.74 -8.46 19.81
CA SER A 67 2.48 -8.87 18.43
C SER A 67 2.36 -7.65 17.52
N TYR A 68 2.52 -7.87 16.23
CA TYR A 68 2.46 -6.87 15.17
C TYR A 68 1.40 -7.28 14.17
N VAL A 69 0.39 -6.44 13.98
CA VAL A 69 -0.65 -6.64 12.98
C VAL A 69 -0.30 -5.79 11.77
N ILE A 70 -0.22 -6.42 10.61
CA ILE A 70 0.23 -5.84 9.36
C ILE A 70 -0.94 -5.86 8.38
N PHE A 71 -1.30 -4.68 7.90
CA PHE A 71 -2.30 -4.48 6.86
C PHE A 71 -1.61 -4.03 5.61
N LYS A 72 -1.80 -4.76 4.51
CA LYS A 72 -1.42 -4.28 3.18
C LYS A 72 -2.64 -4.19 2.28
N SER A 73 -2.72 -3.15 1.47
CA SER A 73 -3.67 -3.08 0.38
C SER A 73 -3.30 -2.02 -0.65
N CYS A 74 -3.97 -2.08 -1.81
CA CYS A 74 -4.10 -0.94 -2.69
C CYS A 74 -4.82 0.20 -1.95
N PHE A 75 -4.33 1.43 -2.09
CA PHE A 75 -4.98 2.62 -1.58
C PHE A 75 -4.89 3.75 -2.61
N PRO A 76 -5.96 4.55 -2.80
CA PRO A 76 -5.93 5.67 -3.74
C PRO A 76 -4.87 6.70 -3.36
N TYR A 77 -4.20 7.27 -4.36
CA TYR A 77 -3.28 8.39 -4.17
C TYR A 77 -4.03 9.64 -3.69
N MET A 78 -3.52 10.27 -2.64
CA MET A 78 -4.15 11.38 -1.91
C MET A 78 -3.17 12.51 -1.58
N ALA A 79 -2.11 12.66 -2.38
CA ALA A 79 -1.14 13.76 -2.27
C ALA A 79 -0.53 13.93 -0.86
N GLY A 80 -0.14 12.82 -0.21
CA GLY A 80 0.53 12.83 1.09
C GLY A 80 -0.37 12.56 2.30
N GLN A 81 -1.67 12.33 2.08
CA GLN A 81 -2.63 11.98 3.15
C GLN A 81 -2.94 10.49 3.24
N GLU A 82 -2.25 9.66 2.44
CA GLU A 82 -2.55 8.25 2.24
C GLU A 82 -2.47 7.48 3.56
N CYS A 83 -1.35 7.60 4.29
CA CYS A 83 -1.13 6.87 5.53
C CYS A 83 -2.13 7.24 6.65
N ASN A 84 -2.43 8.53 6.81
CA ASN A 84 -3.38 8.97 7.83
C ASN A 84 -4.81 8.47 7.55
N ASN A 85 -5.22 8.53 6.28
CA ASN A 85 -6.52 8.02 5.85
C ASN A 85 -6.58 6.49 5.86
N PHE A 86 -5.48 5.83 5.55
CA PHE A 86 -5.35 4.38 5.62
C PHE A 86 -5.47 3.90 7.06
N PHE A 87 -4.72 4.47 7.99
CA PHE A 87 -4.85 4.16 9.42
C PHE A 87 -6.26 4.43 9.94
N THR A 88 -6.88 5.54 9.57
CA THR A 88 -8.28 5.84 9.97
C THR A 88 -9.25 4.78 9.46
N THR A 89 -9.07 4.34 8.21
CA THR A 89 -9.89 3.28 7.59
C THR A 89 -9.68 1.94 8.31
N GLN A 90 -8.43 1.58 8.59
CA GLN A 90 -8.10 0.32 9.25
C GLN A 90 -8.45 0.33 10.74
N LYS A 91 -8.38 1.47 11.43
CA LYS A 91 -8.80 1.62 12.83
C LYS A 91 -10.27 1.28 13.04
N ASN A 92 -11.12 1.60 12.07
CA ASN A 92 -12.52 1.19 12.06
C ASN A 92 -12.73 -0.32 11.88
N LEU A 93 -11.73 -1.05 11.37
CA LEU A 93 -11.70 -2.52 11.33
C LEU A 93 -11.06 -3.11 12.60
N LEU A 94 -10.10 -2.39 13.17
CA LEU A 94 -9.34 -2.74 14.38
C LEU A 94 -9.99 -2.33 15.70
N TRP A 95 -11.24 -1.87 15.72
CA TRP A 95 -11.99 -1.58 16.94
C TRP A 95 -12.07 -2.77 17.93
N LYS A 96 -11.79 -3.99 17.45
CA LYS A 96 -11.64 -5.21 18.26
C LYS A 96 -10.27 -5.37 18.93
N LEU A 97 -9.26 -4.60 18.53
CA LEU A 97 -7.89 -4.62 19.06
C LEU A 97 -7.65 -3.43 20.00
N SER A 98 -8.41 -3.38 21.09
CA SER A 98 -8.20 -2.41 22.18
C SER A 98 -6.73 -2.40 22.62
N GLY A 99 -6.04 -1.27 22.46
CA GLY A 99 -4.61 -1.13 22.78
C GLY A 99 -3.63 -1.28 21.62
N ALA A 100 -4.12 -1.38 20.37
CA ALA A 100 -3.29 -1.27 19.18
C ALA A 100 -2.62 0.11 19.09
N LYS A 101 -1.30 0.13 18.95
CA LYS A 101 -0.50 1.34 18.75
C LYS A 101 0.03 1.38 17.32
N GLU A 102 -0.19 2.48 16.63
CA GLU A 102 0.37 2.72 15.29
C GLU A 102 1.90 2.76 15.38
N GLU A 103 2.58 1.93 14.59
CA GLU A 103 4.06 1.88 14.57
C GLU A 103 4.61 2.43 13.27
N SER A 104 4.11 1.97 12.12
CA SER A 104 4.57 2.47 10.82
C SER A 104 3.46 2.43 9.78
N CYS A 105 3.51 3.38 8.85
CA CYS A 105 2.82 3.28 7.58
C CYS A 105 3.77 3.71 6.46
N GLU A 106 3.85 2.89 5.43
CA GLU A 106 4.78 3.09 4.33
C GLU A 106 4.20 2.58 3.01
N THR A 107 4.70 3.14 1.92
CA THR A 107 4.47 2.58 0.59
C THR A 107 5.29 1.29 0.47
N CYS A 108 4.65 0.16 0.21
CA CYS A 108 5.34 -1.12 0.10
C CYS A 108 5.56 -1.56 -1.35
N GLU A 109 6.38 -2.59 -1.54
CA GLU A 109 6.79 -3.08 -2.86
C GLU A 109 5.60 -3.39 -3.77
N THR A 110 5.73 -2.90 -4.99
CA THR A 110 4.98 -3.28 -6.17
C THR A 110 5.60 -4.54 -6.75
N ASP A 111 4.84 -5.64 -6.85
CA ASP A 111 5.28 -6.71 -7.74
C ASP A 111 5.08 -6.22 -9.18
N ASN A 112 6.20 -5.95 -9.85
CA ASN A 112 6.28 -5.86 -11.31
C ASN A 112 6.47 -7.28 -11.87
#